data_AF-A0A936KJ58-F1
#
_entry.id   AF-A0A936KJ58-F1
#
_cell.length_a   1.000
_cell.length_b   1.000
_cell.length_c   1.000
_cell.angle_alpha   90.00
_cell.angle_beta   90.00
_cell.angle_gamma   90.00
#
_symmetry.space_group_name_H-M   'P 1'
#
loop_
_entity.id
_entity.type
_entity.pdbx_description
1 polymer ?
#
loop_
_entity_poly.entity_id
_entity_poly.type
_entity_poly.pdbx_seq_one_letter_code
_entity_poly.pdbx_strand_id
1 'polypeptide(L)'
;MCRNKNQSPIVLKIANPEVPKVNELVINEILYDPNTGGVDFVEIYNNSQKVFDLKSIKIANIDDSQQDIKSIDQSKLISPGDFIVLTSDNIDIKNRYTVKNPSNLVETKLPSFNDGAGNVSLLVTNPFGFQIIDSINYSDEMHAPLLNITSGVSLERINPNGQTSNRNNWHSAASTAGYGTPTYQNSQYFDLIPTKSDSTFSLPIVTFSPDGDGYNDYLTISIKTDKPDYQATIFVFDANGRLVKKLLDKQFISSADNIIWQGETDGDAAAPIGIYVLDCRLQHSDGTLKHDKLTCVLAKKLE
;
A
#
# COMPACT_ATOMS: atom_id res chain seq x y z
N MET A 1 57.64 -0.27 -10.26
CA MET A 1 56.39 -0.93 -10.70
C MET A 1 55.20 -0.26 -10.01
N CYS A 2 54.57 0.72 -10.65
CA CYS A 2 53.35 1.34 -10.13
C CYS A 2 52.17 0.40 -10.41
N ARG A 3 51.53 -0.11 -9.36
CA ARG A 3 50.26 -0.85 -9.49
C ARG A 3 49.12 0.16 -9.62
N ASN A 4 48.47 0.15 -10.78
CA ASN A 4 47.21 0.85 -11.01
C ASN A 4 46.17 0.39 -9.99
N LYS A 5 45.61 1.33 -9.23
CA LYS A 5 44.41 1.09 -8.43
C LYS A 5 43.23 1.00 -9.42
N ASN A 6 42.52 -0.13 -9.41
CA ASN A 6 41.22 -0.28 -10.03
C ASN A 6 40.26 0.73 -9.39
N GLN A 7 40.14 1.93 -9.95
CA GLN A 7 39.05 2.84 -9.65
C GLN A 7 37.84 2.33 -10.43
N SER A 8 36.78 1.96 -9.71
CA SER A 8 35.48 1.70 -10.32
C SER A 8 35.07 2.93 -11.15
N PRO A 9 34.51 2.74 -12.35
CA PRO A 9 34.13 3.86 -13.20
C PRO A 9 33.10 4.75 -12.49
N ILE A 10 33.34 6.07 -12.50
CA ILE A 10 32.35 7.06 -12.07
C ILE A 10 31.28 7.11 -13.17
N VAL A 11 30.08 6.63 -12.86
CA VAL A 11 28.93 6.72 -13.76
C VAL A 11 28.18 8.02 -13.45
N LEU A 12 28.26 9.00 -14.34
CA LEU A 12 27.46 10.21 -14.25
C LEU A 12 26.11 9.96 -14.95
N LYS A 13 25.02 9.89 -14.19
CA LYS A 13 23.67 9.91 -14.77
C LYS A 13 23.29 11.37 -15.06
N ILE A 14 23.24 11.71 -16.34
CA ILE A 14 22.70 13.00 -16.81
C ILE A 14 21.26 12.76 -17.22
N ALA A 15 20.32 13.43 -16.55
CA ALA A 15 18.91 13.44 -16.90
C ALA A 15 18.38 14.87 -16.78
N ASN A 16 17.33 15.19 -17.53
CA ASN A 16 16.58 16.42 -17.34
C ASN A 16 15.35 16.09 -16.47
N PRO A 17 15.38 16.34 -15.15
CA PRO A 17 14.29 15.96 -14.27
C PRO A 17 13.01 16.74 -14.61
N GLU A 18 11.89 16.03 -14.68
CA GLU A 18 10.56 16.63 -14.80
C GLU A 18 9.96 16.93 -13.42
N VAL A 19 8.87 17.69 -13.38
CA VAL A 19 8.04 17.81 -12.18
C VAL A 19 6.99 16.69 -12.23
N PRO A 20 6.89 15.83 -11.21
CA PRO A 20 5.93 14.74 -11.23
C PRO A 20 4.49 15.24 -11.18
N LYS A 21 3.63 14.53 -11.89
CA LYS A 21 2.17 14.68 -11.85
C LYS A 21 1.55 13.63 -10.94
N VAL A 22 0.24 13.76 -10.72
CA VAL A 22 -0.58 12.76 -10.03
C VAL A 22 -0.32 11.36 -10.62
N ASN A 23 -0.12 10.37 -9.74
CA ASN A 23 0.18 8.96 -10.05
C ASN A 23 1.57 8.68 -10.67
N GLU A 24 2.43 9.68 -10.92
CA GLU A 24 3.78 9.45 -11.46
C GLU A 24 4.82 9.17 -10.36
N LEU A 25 4.71 9.87 -9.24
CA LEU A 25 5.51 9.63 -8.03
C LEU A 25 4.53 9.45 -6.87
N VAL A 26 4.54 8.27 -6.27
CA VAL A 26 3.48 7.82 -5.36
C VAL A 26 4.04 7.41 -4.01
N ILE A 27 3.24 7.55 -2.96
CA ILE A 27 3.51 7.00 -1.63
C ILE A 27 3.38 5.47 -1.73
N ASN A 28 4.39 4.76 -1.27
CA ASN A 28 4.51 3.32 -1.43
C ASN A 28 4.55 2.55 -0.11
N GLU A 29 5.19 3.09 0.91
CA GLU A 29 5.30 2.47 2.23
C GLU A 29 5.35 3.56 3.31
N ILE A 30 4.73 3.33 4.47
CA ILE A 30 4.73 4.26 5.60
C ILE A 30 5.01 3.49 6.88
N LEU A 31 6.04 3.91 7.63
CA LEU A 31 6.21 3.56 9.03
C LEU A 31 5.94 4.82 9.86
N TYR A 32 4.84 4.79 10.63
CA TYR A 32 4.37 5.91 11.45
C TYR A 32 4.32 5.60 12.95
N ASP A 33 4.44 4.32 13.35
CA ASP A 33 4.56 3.87 14.73
C ASP A 33 5.83 3.00 14.85
N PRO A 34 7.04 3.58 14.85
CA PRO A 34 8.26 2.81 14.99
C PRO A 34 8.36 2.19 16.39
N ASN A 35 9.05 1.06 16.50
CA ASN A 35 9.44 0.52 17.81
C ASN A 35 10.14 1.60 18.65
N THR A 36 9.99 1.55 19.98
CA THR A 36 10.53 2.56 20.90
C THR A 36 11.98 2.95 20.57
N GLY A 37 12.20 4.26 20.45
CA GLY A 37 13.49 4.86 20.09
C GLY A 37 13.86 4.74 18.61
N GLY A 38 12.95 4.27 17.77
CA GLY A 38 13.07 4.30 16.31
C GLY A 38 12.54 5.59 15.71
N VAL A 39 12.64 5.70 14.39
CA VAL A 39 12.17 6.86 13.63
C VAL A 39 11.20 6.45 12.52
N ASP A 40 10.30 7.37 12.19
CA ASP A 40 9.37 7.24 11.08
C ASP A 40 10.11 7.16 9.74
N PHE A 41 9.45 6.55 8.76
CA PHE A 41 9.84 6.74 7.38
C PHE A 41 8.63 6.76 6.43
N VAL A 42 8.81 7.44 5.31
CA VAL A 42 7.90 7.38 4.16
C VAL A 42 8.69 6.98 2.94
N GLU A 43 8.26 5.92 2.27
CA GLU A 43 8.79 5.52 0.98
C GLU A 43 7.94 6.07 -0.16
N ILE A 44 8.62 6.58 -1.18
CA ILE A 44 8.02 6.99 -2.45
C ILE A 44 8.55 6.12 -3.58
N TYR A 45 7.68 5.81 -4.53
CA TYR A 45 7.97 5.01 -5.71
C TYR A 45 7.73 5.80 -6.99
N ASN A 46 8.69 5.77 -7.90
CA ASN A 46 8.51 6.33 -9.25
C ASN A 46 7.76 5.34 -10.15
N ASN A 47 6.45 5.55 -10.25
CA ASN A 47 5.52 4.75 -11.05
C ASN A 47 5.44 5.22 -12.51
N SER A 48 6.46 5.92 -13.00
CA SER A 48 6.52 6.47 -14.36
C SER A 48 7.78 6.04 -15.10
N GLN A 49 7.89 6.42 -16.38
CA GLN A 49 9.10 6.24 -17.19
C GLN A 49 10.00 7.51 -17.19
N LYS A 50 9.71 8.48 -16.33
CA LYS A 50 10.42 9.75 -16.25
C LYS A 50 11.42 9.76 -15.11
N VAL A 51 12.35 10.71 -15.15
CA VAL A 51 13.26 10.99 -14.05
C VAL A 51 12.77 12.24 -13.32
N PHE A 52 12.76 12.19 -11.98
CA PHE A 52 12.43 13.33 -11.13
C PHE A 52 13.63 13.73 -10.27
N ASP A 53 13.63 14.95 -9.76
CA ASP A 53 14.55 15.35 -8.69
C ASP A 53 13.76 15.47 -7.39
N LEU A 54 14.20 14.77 -6.35
CA LEU A 54 13.62 14.80 -5.02
C LEU A 54 13.50 16.22 -4.45
N LYS A 55 14.39 17.13 -4.84
CA LYS A 55 14.34 18.54 -4.42
C LYS A 55 13.10 19.30 -4.91
N SER A 56 12.41 18.78 -5.92
CA SER A 56 11.13 19.33 -6.41
C SER A 56 9.93 18.94 -5.55
N ILE A 57 10.14 18.01 -4.61
CA ILE A 57 9.08 17.38 -3.80
C ILE A 57 9.07 17.97 -2.39
N LYS A 58 7.87 18.12 -1.86
CA LYS A 58 7.59 18.42 -0.45
C LYS A 58 6.78 17.28 0.12
N ILE A 59 7.00 17.00 1.39
CA ILE A 59 6.20 16.04 2.16
C ILE A 59 5.43 16.82 3.23
N ALA A 60 4.19 16.44 3.47
CA ALA A 60 3.35 17.10 4.46
C ALA A 60 2.50 16.13 5.26
N ASN A 61 2.17 16.54 6.47
CA ASN A 61 0.99 16.08 7.19
C ASN A 61 -0.05 17.20 7.10
N ILE A 62 -1.18 16.92 6.44
CA ILE A 62 -2.26 17.86 6.21
C ILE A 62 -3.52 17.31 6.87
N ASP A 63 -4.02 18.02 7.89
CA ASP A 63 -5.34 17.79 8.47
C ASP A 63 -6.24 19.02 8.30
N ASP A 64 -7.50 18.92 8.73
CA ASP A 64 -8.51 19.98 8.60
C ASP A 64 -8.15 21.28 9.33
N SER A 65 -7.20 21.23 10.27
CA SER A 65 -6.85 22.31 11.20
C SER A 65 -5.44 22.86 11.01
N GLN A 66 -4.49 22.05 10.52
CA GLN A 66 -3.07 22.38 10.43
C GLN A 66 -2.41 21.73 9.22
N GLN A 67 -1.37 22.40 8.71
CA GLN A 67 -0.50 21.90 7.64
C GLN A 67 0.94 21.96 8.10
N ASP A 68 1.57 20.80 8.30
CA ASP A 68 3.02 20.71 8.52
C ASP A 68 3.70 20.28 7.22
N ILE A 69 4.28 21.23 6.49
CA ILE A 69 4.92 21.02 5.19
C ILE A 69 6.44 21.10 5.35
N LYS A 70 7.17 20.05 4.97
CA LYS A 70 8.63 20.03 4.90
C LYS A 70 9.12 19.99 3.45
N SER A 71 10.15 20.80 3.17
CA SER A 71 10.87 20.72 1.89
C SER A 71 11.99 19.70 2.00
N ILE A 72 12.29 19.02 0.90
CA ILE A 72 13.45 18.13 0.82
C ILE A 72 14.59 18.90 0.14
N ASP A 73 15.61 19.26 0.92
CA ASP A 73 16.68 20.15 0.43
C ASP A 73 17.76 19.41 -0.38
N GLN A 74 17.77 18.08 -0.31
CA GLN A 74 18.71 17.22 -1.01
C GLN A 74 18.28 16.99 -2.47
N SER A 75 19.15 17.37 -3.42
CA SER A 75 18.99 16.95 -4.81
C SER A 75 19.40 15.49 -4.97
N LYS A 76 18.47 14.69 -5.48
CA LYS A 76 18.68 13.28 -5.77
C LYS A 76 17.72 12.88 -6.90
N LEU A 77 18.30 12.34 -7.97
CA LEU A 77 17.50 11.85 -9.08
C LEU A 77 16.76 10.56 -8.67
N ILE A 78 15.49 10.50 -9.03
CA ILE A 78 14.60 9.36 -8.86
C ILE A 78 14.36 8.79 -10.25
N SER A 79 15.00 7.66 -10.57
CA SER A 79 14.85 6.98 -11.86
C SER A 79 13.51 6.23 -11.92
N PRO A 80 13.02 5.85 -13.12
CA PRO A 80 11.89 4.94 -13.26
C PRO A 80 12.05 3.68 -12.41
N GLY A 81 11.04 3.36 -11.60
CA GLY A 81 11.05 2.18 -10.73
C GLY A 81 11.91 2.30 -9.48
N ASP A 82 12.54 3.45 -9.21
CA ASP A 82 13.27 3.66 -7.96
C ASP A 82 12.31 3.78 -6.76
N PHE A 83 12.67 3.12 -5.66
CA PHE A 83 12.08 3.29 -4.34
C PHE A 83 13.02 4.16 -3.49
N ILE A 84 12.52 5.29 -2.97
CA ILE A 84 13.26 6.26 -2.15
C ILE A 84 12.59 6.39 -0.80
N VAL A 85 13.35 6.22 0.27
CA VAL A 85 12.86 6.34 1.64
C VAL A 85 13.30 7.68 2.22
N LEU A 86 12.36 8.41 2.80
CA LEU A 86 12.56 9.64 3.54
C LEU A 86 12.45 9.34 5.03
N THR A 87 13.48 9.69 5.81
CA THR A 87 13.51 9.44 7.25
C THR A 87 14.39 10.48 7.95
N SER A 88 14.23 10.67 9.26
CA SER A 88 15.07 11.58 10.05
C SER A 88 16.41 10.96 10.48
N ASP A 89 16.53 9.63 10.47
CA ASP A 89 17.77 8.91 10.79
C ASP A 89 17.91 7.66 9.91
N ASN A 90 18.78 7.72 8.92
CA ASN A 90 18.99 6.57 8.03
C ASN A 90 19.70 5.39 8.72
N ILE A 91 20.46 5.65 9.79
CA ILE A 91 21.21 4.63 10.54
C ILE A 91 20.23 3.76 11.33
N ASP A 92 19.23 4.37 11.97
CA ASP A 92 18.18 3.64 12.69
C ASP A 92 17.43 2.69 11.75
N ILE A 93 16.98 3.15 10.57
CA ILE A 93 16.28 2.31 9.59
C ILE A 93 17.13 1.11 9.14
N LYS A 94 18.42 1.32 8.86
CA LYS A 94 19.35 0.22 8.49
C LYS A 94 19.56 -0.80 9.59
N ASN A 95 19.45 -0.39 10.85
CA ASN A 95 19.64 -1.29 12.00
C ASN A 95 18.38 -2.12 12.30
N ARG A 96 17.20 -1.62 11.94
CA ARG A 96 15.91 -2.25 12.23
C ARG A 96 15.37 -3.10 11.09
N TYR A 97 15.60 -2.67 9.84
CA TYR A 97 15.01 -3.29 8.66
C TYR A 97 16.07 -3.75 7.66
N THR A 98 15.70 -4.72 6.82
CA THR A 98 16.54 -5.10 5.68
C THR A 98 16.48 -3.98 4.63
N VAL A 99 17.61 -3.35 4.32
CA VAL A 99 17.69 -2.28 3.30
C VAL A 99 18.50 -2.78 2.10
N LYS A 100 17.83 -3.03 0.96
CA LYS A 100 18.48 -3.56 -0.24
C LYS A 100 19.26 -2.51 -1.03
N ASN A 101 18.82 -1.26 -1.02
CA ASN A 101 19.47 -0.15 -1.73
C ASN A 101 19.77 1.02 -0.78
N PRO A 102 20.80 0.93 0.09
CA PRO A 102 21.08 1.94 1.11
C PRO A 102 21.32 3.37 0.59
N SER A 103 21.76 3.52 -0.67
CA SER A 103 21.90 4.83 -1.30
C SER A 103 20.58 5.57 -1.52
N ASN A 104 19.45 4.86 -1.42
CA ASN A 104 18.10 5.40 -1.58
C ASN A 104 17.42 5.79 -0.27
N LEU A 105 18.08 5.58 0.87
CA LEU A 105 17.70 6.25 2.11
C LEU A 105 18.15 7.71 2.04
N VAL A 106 17.21 8.62 2.26
CA VAL A 106 17.44 10.06 2.28
C VAL A 106 17.08 10.58 3.66
N GLU A 107 18.10 11.10 4.35
CA GLU A 107 17.92 11.74 5.63
C GLU A 107 17.37 13.16 5.45
N THR A 108 16.16 13.40 5.95
CA THR A 108 15.46 14.68 5.82
C THR A 108 14.52 14.89 7.00
N LYS A 109 14.12 16.14 7.25
CA LYS A 109 13.06 16.42 8.22
C LYS A 109 11.73 15.93 7.67
N LEU A 110 11.03 15.13 8.48
CA LEU A 110 9.66 14.75 8.23
C LEU A 110 8.68 15.70 8.94
N PRO A 111 7.44 15.83 8.44
CA PRO A 111 6.33 16.34 9.23
C PRO A 111 6.14 15.50 10.50
N SER A 112 5.48 16.07 11.50
CA SER A 112 5.06 15.27 12.66
C SER A 112 3.94 14.31 12.24
N PHE A 113 4.22 13.01 12.25
CA PHE A 113 3.25 11.94 12.06
C PHE A 113 2.82 11.42 13.43
N ASN A 114 1.52 11.17 13.62
CA ASN A 114 1.01 10.58 14.86
C ASN A 114 1.00 9.06 14.74
N ASP A 115 1.35 8.38 15.83
CA ASP A 115 1.45 6.92 15.96
C ASP A 115 0.10 6.17 15.84
N GLY A 116 -1.04 6.85 15.68
CA GLY A 116 -2.36 6.21 15.63
C GLY A 116 -3.18 6.53 14.38
N ALA A 117 -3.18 7.79 13.94
CA ALA A 117 -3.79 8.22 12.70
C ALA A 117 -3.26 9.58 12.25
N GLY A 118 -3.08 9.77 10.94
CA GLY A 118 -2.57 11.00 10.37
C GLY A 118 -2.65 11.04 8.86
N ASN A 119 -1.93 11.97 8.24
CA ASN A 119 -1.85 12.12 6.80
C ASN A 119 -0.40 12.14 6.33
N VAL A 120 -0.16 11.52 5.17
CA VAL A 120 1.04 11.74 4.37
C VAL A 120 0.60 12.27 3.01
N SER A 121 1.13 13.43 2.64
CA SER A 121 0.91 14.04 1.33
C SER A 121 2.22 14.40 0.64
N LEU A 122 2.29 14.13 -0.66
CA LEU A 122 3.36 14.60 -1.54
C LEU A 122 2.88 15.81 -2.32
N LEU A 123 3.69 16.88 -2.33
CA LEU A 123 3.36 18.12 -3.02
C LEU A 123 4.49 18.55 -3.95
N VAL A 124 4.10 19.21 -5.04
CA VAL A 124 5.01 19.95 -5.92
C VAL A 124 4.65 21.43 -5.88
N THR A 125 5.63 22.28 -6.16
CA THR A 125 5.39 23.72 -6.31
C THR A 125 5.02 24.03 -7.75
N ASN A 126 3.91 24.74 -7.95
CA ASN A 126 3.50 25.28 -9.24
C ASN A 126 3.31 26.81 -9.14
N PRO A 127 3.07 27.53 -10.25
CA PRO A 127 2.90 28.99 -10.23
C PRO A 127 1.73 29.51 -9.37
N PHE A 128 0.80 28.65 -8.97
CA PHE A 128 -0.39 28.98 -8.19
C PHE A 128 -0.28 28.54 -6.71
N GLY A 129 0.82 27.92 -6.31
CA GLY A 129 1.04 27.44 -4.94
C GLY A 129 1.51 25.98 -4.90
N PHE A 130 1.12 25.26 -3.85
CA PHE A 130 1.39 23.83 -3.74
C PHE A 130 0.27 23.01 -4.38
N GLN A 131 0.66 22.01 -5.15
CA GLN A 131 -0.22 21.00 -5.72
C GLN A 131 0.07 19.66 -5.08
N ILE A 132 -0.95 19.02 -4.52
CA ILE A 132 -0.87 17.64 -4.04
C ILE A 132 -0.81 16.72 -5.26
N ILE A 133 0.16 15.82 -5.28
CA ILE A 133 0.33 14.80 -6.33
C ILE A 133 0.00 13.40 -5.83
N ASP A 134 0.10 13.17 -4.52
CA ASP A 134 -0.37 11.95 -3.87
C ASP A 134 -0.70 12.20 -2.40
N SER A 135 -1.65 11.48 -1.83
CA SER A 135 -2.07 11.65 -0.43
C SER A 135 -2.79 10.42 0.13
N ILE A 136 -2.51 10.11 1.39
CA ILE A 136 -3.18 9.06 2.16
C ILE A 136 -3.39 9.50 3.60
N ASN A 137 -4.61 9.26 4.09
CA ASN A 137 -4.89 9.25 5.52
C ASN A 137 -4.64 7.83 6.03
N TYR A 138 -3.68 7.68 6.94
CA TYR A 138 -3.35 6.40 7.54
C TYR A 138 -3.94 6.30 8.95
N SER A 139 -4.18 5.08 9.42
CA SER A 139 -4.57 4.79 10.80
C SER A 139 -4.21 3.36 11.21
N ASP A 140 -4.21 3.09 12.52
CA ASP A 140 -3.99 1.76 13.09
C ASP A 140 -4.99 0.72 12.56
N GLU A 141 -6.19 1.15 12.19
CA GLU A 141 -7.16 0.24 11.58
C GLU A 141 -6.69 -0.28 10.22
N MET A 142 -5.73 0.34 9.54
CA MET A 142 -5.20 -0.14 8.26
C MET A 142 -4.27 -1.35 8.40
N HIS A 143 -3.76 -1.62 9.60
CA HIS A 143 -3.02 -2.85 9.83
C HIS A 143 -3.93 -4.08 9.78
N ALA A 144 -3.33 -5.23 9.51
CA ALA A 144 -4.05 -6.49 9.48
C ALA A 144 -4.72 -6.76 10.84
N PRO A 145 -6.03 -7.10 10.87
CA PRO A 145 -6.80 -7.19 12.11
C PRO A 145 -6.33 -8.32 13.03
N LEU A 146 -5.64 -9.33 12.47
CA LEU A 146 -5.11 -10.47 13.22
C LEU A 146 -3.66 -10.27 13.67
N LEU A 147 -3.08 -9.09 13.43
CA LEU A 147 -1.73 -8.76 13.84
C LEU A 147 -1.73 -8.26 15.30
N ASN A 148 -1.00 -8.96 16.17
CA ASN A 148 -1.00 -8.65 17.62
C ASN A 148 -0.14 -7.43 17.98
N ILE A 149 0.86 -7.09 17.16
CA ILE A 149 1.81 -6.00 17.40
C ILE A 149 1.98 -5.25 16.09
N THR A 150 1.59 -3.98 16.07
CA THR A 150 1.69 -3.07 14.92
C THR A 150 2.91 -2.17 15.01
N SER A 151 3.42 -1.90 16.21
CA SER A 151 4.62 -1.08 16.37
C SER A 151 5.83 -1.69 15.66
N GLY A 152 6.49 -0.88 14.85
CA GLY A 152 7.57 -1.30 13.97
C GLY A 152 7.12 -2.02 12.70
N VAL A 153 5.83 -2.10 12.41
CA VAL A 153 5.29 -2.67 11.18
C VAL A 153 4.87 -1.55 10.24
N SER A 154 5.40 -1.53 9.03
CA SER A 154 4.97 -0.53 8.04
C SER A 154 3.66 -0.91 7.35
N LEU A 155 2.95 0.11 6.87
CA LEU A 155 1.88 -0.04 5.91
C LEU A 155 2.48 0.00 4.50
N GLU A 156 2.24 -1.06 3.73
CA GLU A 156 2.70 -1.22 2.37
C GLU A 156 1.54 -1.09 1.39
N ARG A 157 1.73 -0.30 0.33
CA ARG A 157 0.82 -0.26 -0.80
C ARG A 157 0.91 -1.56 -1.60
N ILE A 158 -0.22 -2.20 -1.86
CA ILE A 158 -0.30 -3.47 -2.60
C ILE A 158 0.02 -3.25 -4.08
N ASN A 159 -0.56 -2.22 -4.70
CA ASN A 159 -0.32 -1.91 -6.10
C ASN A 159 -0.13 -0.40 -6.32
N PRO A 160 1.01 0.05 -6.89
CA PRO A 160 1.28 1.46 -7.13
C PRO A 160 0.36 2.09 -8.19
N ASN A 161 -0.26 1.28 -9.06
CA ASN A 161 -1.25 1.75 -10.04
C ASN A 161 -2.67 1.84 -9.47
N GLY A 162 -2.94 1.22 -8.31
CA GLY A 162 -4.21 1.35 -7.60
C GLY A 162 -4.37 2.75 -7.00
N GLN A 163 -5.59 3.15 -6.59
CA GLN A 163 -5.78 4.45 -5.94
C GLN A 163 -5.11 4.47 -4.56
N THR A 164 -4.37 5.55 -4.26
CA THR A 164 -3.68 5.71 -2.97
C THR A 164 -4.68 5.78 -1.82
N SER A 165 -5.76 6.53 -1.98
CA SER A 165 -6.80 6.70 -0.96
C SER A 165 -7.67 5.46 -0.71
N ASN A 166 -7.52 4.40 -1.50
CA ASN A 166 -8.28 3.16 -1.29
C ASN A 166 -7.58 2.32 -0.21
N ARG A 167 -8.19 2.19 0.97
CA ARG A 167 -7.67 1.36 2.08
C ARG A 167 -7.43 -0.09 1.68
N ASN A 168 -8.20 -0.66 0.75
CA ASN A 168 -7.99 -2.04 0.27
C ASN A 168 -6.75 -2.20 -0.61
N ASN A 169 -6.04 -1.10 -0.90
CA ASN A 169 -4.76 -1.10 -1.61
C ASN A 169 -3.57 -0.96 -0.65
N TRP A 170 -3.79 -1.16 0.65
CA TRP A 170 -2.76 -1.10 1.69
C TRP A 170 -2.88 -2.32 2.61
N HIS A 171 -1.74 -2.78 3.12
CA HIS A 171 -1.67 -3.90 4.05
C HIS A 171 -0.43 -3.80 4.93
N SER A 172 -0.40 -4.49 6.07
CA SER A 172 0.80 -4.61 6.89
C SER A 172 1.93 -5.32 6.13
N ALA A 173 3.15 -4.82 6.27
CA ALA A 173 4.35 -5.50 5.78
C ALA A 173 4.50 -6.91 6.38
N ALA A 174 4.99 -7.84 5.57
CA ALA A 174 5.17 -9.23 5.95
C ALA A 174 6.25 -9.40 7.04
N SER A 175 6.00 -10.30 7.99
CA SER A 175 6.96 -10.68 9.03
C SER A 175 8.25 -11.28 8.44
N THR A 176 8.15 -12.02 7.35
CA THR A 176 9.28 -12.62 6.62
C THR A 176 10.16 -11.60 5.92
N ALA A 177 9.61 -10.43 5.59
CA ALA A 177 10.35 -9.27 5.11
C ALA A 177 10.97 -8.44 6.25
N GLY A 178 10.69 -8.79 7.51
CA GLY A 178 11.11 -8.04 8.69
C GLY A 178 10.20 -6.86 9.00
N TYR A 179 8.92 -6.93 8.63
CA TYR A 179 7.90 -5.90 8.88
C TYR A 179 8.15 -4.55 8.20
N GLY A 180 8.97 -4.53 7.16
CA GLY A 180 9.11 -3.39 6.25
C GLY A 180 10.09 -3.67 5.12
N THR A 181 9.91 -2.99 4.00
CA THR A 181 10.68 -3.19 2.76
C THR A 181 11.41 -1.95 2.26
N PRO A 182 12.08 -1.17 3.13
CA PRO A 182 12.66 0.10 2.71
C PRO A 182 13.67 -0.10 1.58
N THR A 183 13.48 0.69 0.54
CA THR A 183 14.26 0.82 -0.70
C THR A 183 14.09 -0.30 -1.73
N TYR A 184 13.06 -1.14 -1.63
CA TYR A 184 12.74 -2.16 -2.62
C TYR A 184 11.24 -2.48 -2.66
N GLN A 185 10.84 -3.34 -3.59
CA GLN A 185 9.45 -3.71 -3.76
C GLN A 185 8.82 -4.26 -2.47
N ASN A 186 7.64 -3.72 -2.15
CA ASN A 186 6.76 -4.16 -1.06
C ASN A 186 6.58 -5.67 -1.02
N SER A 187 6.58 -6.21 0.20
CA SER A 187 6.33 -7.62 0.48
C SER A 187 4.89 -8.01 0.14
N GLN A 188 3.96 -7.07 0.24
CA GLN A 188 2.55 -7.22 -0.10
C GLN A 188 2.24 -6.90 -1.57
N TYR A 189 3.26 -6.65 -2.40
CA TYR A 189 3.03 -6.29 -3.81
C TYR A 189 2.31 -7.39 -4.56
N PHE A 190 1.19 -7.03 -5.19
CA PHE A 190 0.46 -7.92 -6.07
C PHE A 190 0.03 -7.17 -7.33
N ASP A 191 0.45 -7.70 -8.49
CA ASP A 191 0.01 -7.16 -9.77
C ASP A 191 -1.43 -7.59 -10.01
N LEU A 192 -2.35 -6.64 -9.78
CA LEU A 192 -3.78 -6.81 -9.99
C LEU A 192 -4.05 -6.74 -11.50
N ILE A 193 -3.49 -7.67 -12.26
CA ILE A 193 -3.89 -7.86 -13.65
C ILE A 193 -5.38 -8.22 -13.57
N PRO A 194 -6.30 -7.41 -14.13
CA PRO A 194 -7.66 -7.87 -14.31
C PRO A 194 -7.53 -9.13 -15.16
N THR A 195 -7.81 -10.28 -14.56
CA THR A 195 -7.90 -11.53 -15.29
C THR A 195 -8.76 -11.22 -16.52
N LYS A 196 -8.40 -11.74 -17.69
CA LYS A 196 -9.23 -11.71 -18.91
C LYS A 196 -10.51 -12.55 -18.74
N SER A 197 -11.12 -12.43 -17.57
CA SER A 197 -12.39 -12.93 -17.17
C SER A 197 -13.37 -11.79 -17.44
N ASP A 198 -14.33 -12.02 -18.32
CA ASP A 198 -15.48 -11.13 -18.49
C ASP A 198 -16.45 -11.21 -17.29
N SER A 199 -16.15 -12.01 -16.26
CA SER A 199 -16.96 -12.13 -15.06
C SER A 199 -16.95 -10.84 -14.24
N THR A 200 -18.12 -10.47 -13.72
CA THR A 200 -18.30 -9.29 -12.85
C THR A 200 -17.55 -9.42 -11.53
N PHE A 201 -17.46 -10.63 -10.99
CA PHE A 201 -16.70 -10.94 -9.79
C PHE A 201 -15.67 -12.04 -10.09
N SER A 202 -14.51 -11.98 -9.46
CA SER A 202 -13.50 -13.03 -9.56
C SER A 202 -12.62 -13.09 -8.32
N LEU A 203 -12.12 -14.29 -8.02
CA LEU A 203 -11.07 -14.52 -7.04
C LEU A 203 -9.80 -14.92 -7.80
N PRO A 204 -8.79 -14.04 -7.92
CA PRO A 204 -7.53 -14.40 -8.57
C PRO A 204 -6.86 -15.59 -7.88
N ILE A 205 -7.02 -15.67 -6.55
CA ILE A 205 -6.54 -16.75 -5.69
C ILE A 205 -7.72 -17.18 -4.81
N VAL A 206 -8.01 -18.48 -4.79
CA VAL A 206 -9.16 -19.05 -4.04
C VAL A 206 -8.77 -19.61 -2.68
N THR A 207 -7.49 -19.61 -2.32
CA THR A 207 -6.98 -20.14 -1.05
C THR A 207 -5.99 -19.17 -0.45
N PHE A 208 -6.21 -18.81 0.82
CA PHE A 208 -5.40 -17.81 1.53
C PHE A 208 -5.18 -18.24 2.98
N SER A 209 -4.10 -17.75 3.58
CA SER A 209 -3.63 -18.06 4.93
C SER A 209 -3.11 -16.78 5.59
N PRO A 210 -3.91 -16.09 6.42
CA PRO A 210 -3.51 -14.87 7.13
C PRO A 210 -2.55 -15.18 8.28
N ASP A 211 -1.30 -15.51 7.96
CA ASP A 211 -0.25 -15.77 8.95
C ASP A 211 0.84 -14.68 8.98
N GLY A 212 0.69 -13.65 8.15
CA GLY A 212 1.57 -12.50 8.05
C GLY A 212 2.91 -12.84 7.39
N ASP A 213 3.00 -13.93 6.62
CA ASP A 213 4.25 -14.36 5.99
C ASP A 213 4.49 -13.73 4.61
N GLY A 214 3.56 -12.91 4.12
CA GLY A 214 3.60 -12.23 2.81
C GLY A 214 3.05 -13.09 1.68
N TYR A 215 2.64 -14.33 1.95
CA TYR A 215 2.16 -15.27 0.95
C TYR A 215 0.67 -15.58 1.15
N ASN A 216 -0.16 -14.99 0.28
CA ASN A 216 -1.61 -15.17 0.31
C ASN A 216 -2.23 -14.88 1.69
N ASP A 217 -1.83 -13.77 2.33
CA ASP A 217 -2.33 -13.38 3.65
C ASP A 217 -3.80 -12.94 3.65
N TYR A 218 -4.32 -12.58 2.49
CA TYR A 218 -5.69 -12.11 2.33
C TYR A 218 -6.31 -12.66 1.05
N LEU A 219 -7.63 -12.79 1.07
CA LEU A 219 -8.42 -13.05 -0.11
C LEU A 219 -8.67 -11.72 -0.83
N THR A 220 -8.44 -11.68 -2.14
CA THR A 220 -8.84 -10.55 -3.00
C THR A 220 -10.08 -10.90 -3.80
N ILE A 221 -11.09 -10.03 -3.75
CA ILE A 221 -12.31 -10.10 -4.55
C ILE A 221 -12.26 -8.96 -5.56
N SER A 222 -11.97 -9.31 -6.81
CA SER A 222 -11.94 -8.33 -7.90
C SER A 222 -13.32 -8.16 -8.50
N ILE A 223 -13.78 -6.90 -8.56
CA ILE A 223 -15.07 -6.50 -9.11
C ILE A 223 -14.85 -5.69 -10.37
N LYS A 224 -15.56 -6.02 -11.44
CA LYS A 224 -15.59 -5.24 -12.69
C LYS A 224 -17.02 -5.01 -13.13
N THR A 225 -17.36 -3.76 -13.34
CA THR A 225 -18.70 -3.34 -13.77
C THR A 225 -18.65 -2.77 -15.19
N ASP A 226 -19.80 -2.78 -15.85
CA ASP A 226 -20.01 -2.27 -17.21
C ASP A 226 -20.32 -0.77 -17.25
N LYS A 227 -20.73 -0.20 -16.12
CA LYS A 227 -21.09 1.22 -15.95
C LYS A 227 -20.91 1.62 -14.48
N PRO A 228 -20.73 2.93 -14.17
CA PRO A 228 -20.63 3.41 -12.79
C PRO A 228 -21.96 3.26 -12.02
N ASP A 229 -22.01 3.73 -10.77
CA ASP A 229 -23.24 3.84 -9.96
C ASP A 229 -23.83 2.50 -9.48
N TYR A 230 -22.96 1.52 -9.22
CA TYR A 230 -23.32 0.29 -8.52
C TYR A 230 -23.07 0.41 -7.02
N GLN A 231 -24.02 -0.08 -6.22
CA GLN A 231 -23.83 -0.41 -4.81
C GLN A 231 -23.53 -1.90 -4.67
N ALA A 232 -22.50 -2.24 -3.90
CA ALA A 232 -22.09 -3.59 -3.61
C ALA A 232 -22.48 -4.04 -2.20
N THR A 233 -22.93 -5.28 -2.10
CA THR A 233 -23.08 -6.03 -0.84
C THR A 233 -22.30 -7.33 -0.98
N ILE A 234 -21.31 -7.55 -0.12
CA ILE A 234 -20.47 -8.75 -0.15
C ILE A 234 -20.37 -9.31 1.25
N PHE A 235 -20.97 -10.48 1.45
CA PHE A 235 -21.00 -11.18 2.73
C PHE A 235 -20.32 -12.54 2.62
N VAL A 236 -19.59 -12.91 3.67
CA VAL A 236 -18.89 -14.18 3.78
C VAL A 236 -19.68 -15.11 4.70
N PHE A 237 -19.91 -16.34 4.25
CA PHE A 237 -20.61 -17.37 5.00
C PHE A 237 -19.73 -18.61 5.18
N ASP A 238 -19.86 -19.28 6.31
CA ASP A 238 -19.25 -20.60 6.53
C ASP A 238 -19.98 -21.70 5.73
N ALA A 239 -19.44 -22.92 5.74
CA ALA A 239 -20.04 -24.07 5.06
C ALA A 239 -21.44 -24.46 5.59
N ASN A 240 -21.86 -23.97 6.77
CA ASN A 240 -23.19 -24.17 7.33
C ASN A 240 -24.16 -23.03 6.98
N GLY A 241 -23.72 -22.03 6.19
CA GLY A 241 -24.51 -20.86 5.83
C GLY A 241 -24.63 -19.82 6.94
N ARG A 242 -23.77 -19.85 7.96
CA ARG A 242 -23.72 -18.82 9.02
C ARG A 242 -22.93 -17.63 8.50
N LEU A 243 -23.43 -16.42 8.76
CA LEU A 243 -22.72 -15.18 8.41
C LEU A 243 -21.46 -15.06 9.27
N VAL A 244 -20.34 -14.81 8.61
CA VAL A 244 -19.00 -14.73 9.22
C VAL A 244 -18.49 -13.30 9.22
N LYS A 245 -18.59 -12.63 8.06
CA LYS A 245 -18.12 -11.26 7.85
C LYS A 245 -18.99 -10.52 6.85
N LYS A 246 -19.26 -9.25 7.09
CA LYS A 246 -19.78 -8.31 6.09
C LYS A 246 -18.63 -7.46 5.56
N LEU A 247 -18.18 -7.73 4.35
CA LEU A 247 -17.11 -6.95 3.72
C LEU A 247 -17.62 -5.63 3.18
N LEU A 248 -18.79 -5.65 2.53
CA LEU A 248 -19.52 -4.47 2.09
C LEU A 248 -21.01 -4.65 2.36
N ASP A 249 -21.69 -3.58 2.74
CA ASP A 249 -23.15 -3.54 2.86
C ASP A 249 -23.71 -2.28 2.18
N LYS A 250 -24.20 -2.43 0.94
CA LYS A 250 -24.79 -1.36 0.13
C LYS A 250 -23.87 -0.16 -0.07
N GLN A 251 -22.59 -0.40 -0.25
CA GLN A 251 -21.59 0.65 -0.46
C GLN A 251 -21.38 0.90 -1.95
N PHE A 252 -21.29 2.17 -2.35
CA PHE A 252 -20.93 2.51 -3.72
C PHE A 252 -19.50 2.07 -4.02
N ILE A 253 -19.30 1.45 -5.18
CA ILE A 253 -18.00 1.01 -5.65
C ILE A 253 -17.62 1.71 -6.95
N SER A 254 -16.32 1.75 -7.22
CA SER A 254 -15.81 2.21 -8.50
C SER A 254 -16.12 1.19 -9.62
N SER A 255 -15.89 1.57 -10.88
CA SER A 255 -16.20 0.67 -11.99
C SER A 255 -15.33 -0.60 -12.02
N ALA A 256 -14.16 -0.54 -11.38
CA ALA A 256 -13.29 -1.68 -11.13
C ALA A 256 -12.67 -1.52 -9.74
N ASP A 257 -12.94 -2.47 -8.85
CA ASP A 257 -12.57 -2.39 -7.44
C ASP A 257 -11.99 -3.72 -6.92
N ASN A 258 -11.25 -3.65 -5.83
CA ASN A 258 -10.73 -4.82 -5.14
C ASN A 258 -11.09 -4.74 -3.66
N ILE A 259 -11.76 -5.77 -3.18
CA ILE A 259 -12.14 -5.91 -1.78
C ILE A 259 -11.30 -7.02 -1.17
N ILE A 260 -10.68 -6.74 -0.03
CA ILE A 260 -9.86 -7.72 0.68
C ILE A 260 -10.62 -8.31 1.86
N TRP A 261 -10.36 -9.58 2.16
CA TRP A 261 -10.76 -10.22 3.40
C TRP A 261 -9.54 -10.91 4.02
N GLN A 262 -9.25 -10.61 5.28
CA GLN A 262 -8.04 -11.04 5.97
C GLN A 262 -8.33 -12.21 6.92
N GLY A 263 -9.44 -12.91 6.71
CA GLY A 263 -9.83 -14.11 7.46
C GLY A 263 -10.42 -13.81 8.83
N GLU A 264 -10.76 -12.57 9.13
CA GLU A 264 -11.41 -12.14 10.36
C GLU A 264 -12.95 -12.26 10.29
N THR A 265 -13.59 -12.39 11.44
CA THR A 265 -15.05 -12.34 11.60
C THR A 265 -15.54 -10.89 11.79
N ASP A 266 -16.85 -10.66 11.82
CA ASP A 266 -17.43 -9.35 12.19
C ASP A 266 -17.08 -8.92 13.62
N GLY A 267 -16.66 -9.85 14.49
CA GLY A 267 -16.16 -9.55 15.84
C GLY A 267 -14.63 -9.47 15.92
N ASP A 268 -13.96 -9.31 14.78
CA ASP A 268 -12.51 -9.18 14.61
C ASP A 268 -11.66 -10.37 15.12
N ALA A 269 -12.31 -11.48 15.50
CA ALA A 269 -11.65 -12.74 15.78
C ALA A 269 -11.29 -13.47 14.47
N ALA A 270 -10.23 -14.28 14.50
CA ALA A 270 -9.89 -15.17 13.39
C ALA A 270 -11.02 -16.16 13.10
N ALA A 271 -11.42 -16.25 11.83
CA ALA A 271 -12.39 -17.23 11.37
C ALA A 271 -11.77 -18.65 11.36
N PRO A 272 -12.55 -19.71 11.63
CA PRO A 272 -12.04 -21.08 11.59
C PRO A 272 -11.48 -21.48 10.22
N ILE A 273 -10.52 -22.40 10.18
CA ILE A 273 -10.06 -23.00 8.92
C ILE A 273 -11.24 -23.71 8.25
N GLY A 274 -11.44 -23.49 6.96
CA GLY A 274 -12.54 -24.11 6.24
C GLY A 274 -12.86 -23.52 4.88
N ILE A 275 -13.94 -24.03 4.30
CA ILE A 275 -14.52 -23.53 3.05
C ILE A 275 -15.52 -22.42 3.40
N TYR A 276 -15.43 -21.33 2.65
CA TYR A 276 -16.30 -20.17 2.79
C TYR A 276 -16.96 -19.84 1.46
N VAL A 277 -18.19 -19.35 1.53
CA VAL A 277 -18.97 -18.89 0.38
C VAL A 277 -19.13 -17.38 0.48
N LEU A 278 -18.75 -16.67 -0.58
CA LEU A 278 -18.96 -15.24 -0.71
C LEU A 278 -20.24 -15.01 -1.51
N ASP A 279 -21.21 -14.35 -0.89
CA ASP A 279 -22.42 -13.85 -1.55
C ASP A 279 -22.18 -12.43 -2.05
N CYS A 280 -21.95 -12.29 -3.36
CA CYS A 280 -21.56 -11.02 -3.99
C CYS A 280 -22.71 -10.45 -4.80
N ARG A 281 -23.25 -9.29 -4.40
CA ARG A 281 -24.38 -8.63 -5.06
C ARG A 281 -24.04 -7.21 -5.46
N LEU A 282 -24.37 -6.82 -6.68
CA LEU A 282 -24.37 -5.43 -7.14
C LEU A 282 -25.79 -4.99 -7.50
N GLN A 283 -26.12 -3.76 -7.12
CA GLN A 283 -27.36 -3.08 -7.48
C GLN A 283 -27.05 -1.72 -8.09
N HIS A 284 -27.49 -1.50 -9.33
CA HIS A 284 -27.40 -0.21 -10.00
C HIS A 284 -28.66 0.64 -9.74
N SER A 285 -28.55 1.96 -9.87
CA SER A 285 -29.67 2.90 -9.68
C SER A 285 -30.85 2.69 -10.63
N ASP A 286 -30.60 2.19 -11.83
CA ASP A 286 -31.65 1.81 -12.81
C ASP A 286 -32.35 0.47 -12.51
N GLY A 287 -32.00 -0.19 -11.41
CA GLY A 287 -32.56 -1.47 -10.99
C GLY A 287 -31.84 -2.70 -11.54
N THR A 288 -30.77 -2.54 -12.34
CA THR A 288 -29.93 -3.67 -12.76
C THR A 288 -29.32 -4.37 -11.55
N LEU A 289 -29.48 -5.69 -11.46
CA LEU A 289 -28.89 -6.52 -10.43
C LEU A 289 -27.86 -7.48 -11.02
N LYS A 290 -26.72 -7.64 -10.34
CA LYS A 290 -25.75 -8.70 -10.59
C LYS A 290 -25.54 -9.48 -9.31
N HIS A 291 -25.46 -10.79 -9.41
CA HIS A 291 -25.32 -11.66 -8.25
C HIS A 291 -24.47 -12.85 -8.62
N ASP A 292 -23.47 -13.15 -7.80
CA ASP A 292 -22.67 -14.34 -7.93
C ASP A 292 -22.33 -14.93 -6.56
N LYS A 293 -22.02 -16.22 -6.53
CA LYS A 293 -21.54 -16.91 -5.34
C LYS A 293 -20.19 -17.53 -5.61
N LEU A 294 -19.17 -17.02 -4.93
CA LEU A 294 -17.80 -17.50 -5.06
C LEU A 294 -17.45 -18.38 -3.86
N THR A 295 -16.50 -19.28 -4.03
CA THR A 295 -16.04 -20.17 -2.96
C THR A 295 -14.54 -19.99 -2.77
N CYS A 296 -14.11 -19.86 -1.52
CA CYS A 296 -12.71 -19.80 -1.15
C CYS A 296 -12.41 -20.74 0.02
N VAL A 297 -11.12 -20.95 0.28
CA VAL A 297 -10.61 -21.75 1.38
C VAL A 297 -9.74 -20.86 2.26
N LEU A 298 -10.10 -20.74 3.53
CA LEU A 298 -9.22 -20.20 4.57
C LEU A 298 -8.38 -21.36 5.10
N ALA A 299 -7.08 -21.31 4.87
CA ALA A 299 -6.12 -22.31 5.28
C ALA A 299 -5.25 -21.81 6.44
N LYS A 300 -4.55 -22.73 7.08
CA LYS A 300 -3.44 -22.43 7.99
C LYS A 300 -2.28 -23.34 7.64
N LYS A 301 -1.07 -22.81 7.72
CA LYS A 301 0.16 -23.60 7.62
C LYS A 301 0.15 -24.66 8.73
N LEU A 302 0.37 -25.92 8.35
CA LEU A 302 0.56 -27.00 9.31
C LEU A 302 1.99 -26.90 9.84
N GLU A 303 2.14 -26.83 11.16
CA GLU A 303 3.42 -26.93 11.86
C GLU A 303 3.98 -28.36 11.82
#